data_AF-A0A2V8TB32-F1
#
_entry.id   AF-A0A2V8TB32-F1
#
_cell.length_a   1.000
_cell.length_b   1.000
_cell.length_c   1.000
_cell.angle_alpha   90.00
_cell.angle_beta   90.00
_cell.angle_gamma   90.00
#
_symmetry.space_group_name_H-M   'P 1'
#
loop_
_entity.id
_entity.type
_entity.pdbx_description
1 polymer ?
#
loop_
_entity_poly.entity_id
_entity_poly.type
_entity_poly.pdbx_seq_one_letter_code
_entity_poly.pdbx_strand_id
1 'polypeptide(L)'
;MLRKTLRSALVGVASGCAAVLAASGPALAGAKAQSPTITYRMATTGLDADARGKLQFKPSARRANFRLLAKGLPVGSYSLDLEGTSVATFNVVHNPRAKGGTIGKLNLSQRAGTLSFDPRGHNLQVSQDGSAFLTAHFPMTLSEAMENVVIEAELDNPGVIAGADGEAKFVSKDGRSRFQVDVENLPADTYSLDIDGTVQASIVVDESGEGEIRFDSQPPLLNDDDDDQGENDQGENAEADNDSDSSEMEEMVLPLTFDPRGTLVQVVRASDGAVVLDVVFPTQPTGENGEENGEDQDDDD
;
A
#
# COMPACT_ATOMS: atom_id res chain seq x y z
N MET A 1 -5.16 24.64 68.79
CA MET A 1 -4.92 23.24 68.38
C MET A 1 -3.67 23.22 67.50
N LEU A 2 -2.68 22.44 67.93
CA LEU A 2 -1.29 22.46 67.48
C LEU A 2 -1.07 21.77 66.11
N ARG A 3 -0.08 22.28 65.38
CA ARG A 3 0.46 21.82 64.08
C ARG A 3 0.93 20.36 64.12
N LYS A 4 0.78 19.63 63.01
CA LYS A 4 1.59 18.44 62.69
C LYS A 4 2.01 18.41 61.22
N THR A 5 3.21 18.92 60.98
CA THR A 5 4.10 18.59 59.86
C THR A 5 4.69 17.20 60.06
N LEU A 6 4.77 16.38 59.02
CA LEU A 6 5.63 15.20 58.96
C LEU A 6 6.48 15.27 57.69
N ARG A 7 7.75 15.68 57.87
CA ARG A 7 8.86 15.35 56.99
C ARG A 7 9.42 14.02 57.49
N SER A 8 9.57 13.03 56.62
CA SER A 8 10.35 11.82 56.91
C SER A 8 11.61 11.79 56.06
N ALA A 9 12.68 11.32 56.71
CA ALA A 9 14.06 11.53 56.38
C ALA A 9 14.69 10.36 55.61
N LEU A 10 15.63 10.75 54.75
CA LEU A 10 16.91 10.13 54.39
C LEU A 10 17.38 8.92 55.23
N VAL A 11 17.74 7.81 54.57
CA VAL A 11 18.84 6.91 54.99
C VAL A 11 19.59 6.49 53.73
N GLY A 12 20.88 6.82 53.70
CA GLY A 12 21.82 6.39 52.66
C GLY A 12 22.49 5.06 53.01
N VAL A 13 22.91 4.35 51.97
CA VAL A 13 23.98 3.35 52.04
C VAL A 13 24.95 3.67 50.92
N ALA A 14 26.15 4.08 51.29
CA ALA A 14 27.31 4.17 50.42
C ALA A 14 27.99 2.79 50.40
N SER A 15 28.30 2.27 49.22
CA SER A 15 29.33 1.25 49.05
C SER A 15 30.09 1.58 47.78
N GLY A 16 31.33 2.02 47.95
CA GLY A 16 32.26 2.26 46.86
C GLY A 16 32.84 0.95 46.35
N CYS A 17 33.09 0.91 45.03
CA CYS A 17 34.19 0.13 44.48
C CYS A 17 34.76 0.90 43.29
N ALA A 18 36.08 0.90 43.22
CA ALA A 18 36.92 1.80 42.44
C ALA A 18 37.07 1.37 40.97
N ALA A 19 37.34 2.38 40.13
CA ALA A 19 38.04 2.38 38.83
C ALA A 19 37.53 1.38 37.77
N VAL A 20 37.43 1.74 36.49
CA VAL A 20 38.55 1.77 35.56
C VAL A 20 38.01 2.24 34.18
N LEU A 21 38.89 2.82 33.36
CA LEU A 21 38.80 3.04 31.91
C LEU A 21 38.02 4.27 31.40
N ALA A 22 38.78 5.36 31.27
CA ALA A 22 38.59 6.31 30.20
C ALA A 22 38.73 5.59 28.84
N ALA A 23 37.61 5.31 28.19
CA ALA A 23 37.57 5.09 26.76
C ALA A 23 37.23 6.43 26.11
N SER A 24 38.26 7.14 25.65
CA SER A 24 38.12 8.17 24.63
C SER A 24 37.64 7.49 23.34
N GLY A 25 36.33 7.27 23.24
CA GLY A 25 35.72 6.90 21.98
C GLY A 25 35.94 8.03 20.98
N PRO A 26 36.30 7.74 19.72
CA PRO A 26 36.24 8.75 18.69
C PRO A 26 34.81 9.29 18.69
N ALA A 27 34.66 10.61 18.78
CA ALA A 27 33.41 11.25 18.45
C ALA A 27 33.03 10.73 17.06
N LEU A 28 32.00 9.87 16.99
CA LEU A 28 31.34 9.60 15.72
C LEU A 28 30.85 10.96 15.26
N ALA A 29 31.59 11.53 14.30
CA ALA A 29 31.16 12.67 13.53
C ALA A 29 29.74 12.37 13.10
N GLY A 30 28.80 13.18 13.56
CA GLY A 30 27.39 13.03 13.24
C GLY A 30 27.23 13.08 11.73
N ALA A 31 27.18 11.91 11.10
CA ALA A 31 26.54 11.77 9.81
C ALA A 31 25.15 12.38 10.03
N LYS A 32 24.85 13.49 9.35
CA LYS A 32 23.49 13.99 9.28
C LYS A 32 22.67 12.82 8.75
N ALA A 33 21.96 12.13 9.63
CA ALA A 33 20.95 11.15 9.23
C ALA A 33 19.99 11.94 8.34
N GLN A 34 20.12 11.76 7.02
CA GLN A 34 19.17 12.32 6.10
C GLN A 34 17.85 11.67 6.46
N SER A 35 16.92 12.47 6.97
CA SER A 35 15.59 11.97 7.28
C SER A 35 14.98 11.47 5.96
N PRO A 36 14.74 10.16 5.82
CA PRO A 36 14.30 9.58 4.55
C PRO A 36 12.91 10.13 4.19
N THR A 37 12.64 10.27 2.89
CA THR A 37 11.30 10.63 2.42
C THR A 37 10.49 9.35 2.28
N ILE A 38 9.40 9.25 3.02
CA ILE A 38 8.42 8.18 2.84
C ILE A 38 7.52 8.61 1.68
N THR A 39 7.46 7.79 0.63
CA THR A 39 6.53 7.97 -0.48
C THR A 39 5.51 6.84 -0.42
N TYR A 40 4.23 7.18 -0.55
CA TYR A 40 3.15 6.21 -0.47
C TYR A 40 2.03 6.59 -1.44
N ARG A 41 1.34 5.62 -2.03
CA ARG A 41 0.23 5.88 -2.95
C ARG A 41 -1.09 5.70 -2.22
N MET A 42 -2.10 6.42 -2.70
CA MET A 42 -3.46 6.29 -2.19
C MET A 42 -4.26 5.41 -3.13
N ALA A 43 -5.07 4.52 -2.56
CA ALA A 43 -6.06 3.73 -3.28
C ALA A 43 -7.29 4.61 -3.58
N THR A 44 -7.93 4.36 -4.73
CA THR A 44 -9.25 4.93 -5.02
C THR A 44 -10.32 4.22 -4.20
N THR A 45 -11.39 4.94 -3.86
CA THR A 45 -12.58 4.38 -3.20
C THR A 45 -13.62 3.89 -4.20
N GLY A 46 -13.38 4.08 -5.51
CA GLY A 46 -14.31 3.73 -6.59
C GLY A 46 -15.31 4.85 -6.94
N LEU A 47 -15.36 5.95 -6.18
CA LEU A 47 -16.18 7.12 -6.54
C LEU A 47 -15.71 7.77 -7.85
N ASP A 48 -14.41 7.65 -8.12
CA ASP A 48 -13.79 8.04 -9.37
C ASP A 48 -12.68 7.04 -9.68
N ALA A 49 -12.90 6.24 -10.72
CA ALA A 49 -11.98 5.19 -11.15
C ALA A 49 -10.66 5.75 -11.69
N ASP A 50 -10.61 7.02 -12.09
CA ASP A 50 -9.41 7.69 -12.61
C ASP A 50 -8.63 8.42 -11.49
N ALA A 51 -9.19 8.50 -10.29
CA ALA A 51 -8.54 9.16 -9.17
C ALA A 51 -7.23 8.45 -8.78
N ARG A 52 -6.13 9.20 -8.73
CA ARG A 52 -4.82 8.71 -8.25
C ARG A 52 -4.25 9.66 -7.23
N GLY A 53 -3.74 9.12 -6.12
CA GLY A 53 -3.08 9.89 -5.07
C GLY A 53 -1.63 9.44 -4.82
N LYS A 54 -0.75 10.40 -4.58
CA LYS A 54 0.62 10.17 -4.11
C LYS A 54 0.92 11.09 -2.93
N LEU A 55 1.31 10.49 -1.83
CA LEU A 55 1.73 11.14 -0.60
C LEU A 55 3.25 11.07 -0.47
N GLN A 56 3.86 12.15 0.00
CA GLN A 56 5.26 12.18 0.38
C GLN A 56 5.42 12.88 1.71
N PHE A 57 6.10 12.23 2.64
CA PHE A 57 6.44 12.81 3.93
C PHE A 57 7.94 12.70 4.18
N LYS A 58 8.58 13.86 4.35
CA LYS A 58 9.95 13.96 4.80
C LYS A 58 9.93 14.47 6.24
N PRO A 59 10.04 13.59 7.25
CA PRO A 59 10.25 14.02 8.62
C PRO A 59 11.55 14.83 8.68
N SER A 60 11.65 15.76 9.60
CA SER A 60 12.90 16.47 9.85
C SER A 60 12.84 17.08 11.23
N ALA A 61 13.97 17.09 11.94
CA ALA A 61 14.10 17.82 13.20
C ALA A 61 13.98 19.34 13.04
N ARG A 62 14.07 19.88 11.81
CA ARG A 62 14.01 21.33 11.54
C ARG A 62 12.80 21.76 10.74
N ARG A 63 12.46 21.01 9.68
CA ARG A 63 11.35 21.32 8.77
C ARG A 63 10.72 20.05 8.19
N ALA A 64 9.56 19.68 8.70
CA ALA A 64 8.79 18.59 8.10
C ALA A 64 8.22 19.06 6.76
N ASN A 65 8.26 18.19 5.76
CA ASN A 65 7.63 18.47 4.47
C ASN A 65 6.62 17.36 4.18
N PHE A 66 5.40 17.78 3.90
CA PHE A 66 4.35 16.90 3.44
C PHE A 66 3.90 17.37 2.06
N ARG A 67 3.75 16.44 1.13
CA ARG A 67 3.25 16.70 -0.21
C ARG A 67 2.15 15.69 -0.53
N LEU A 68 1.07 16.20 -1.10
CA LEU A 68 0.05 15.39 -1.76
C LEU A 68 0.00 15.83 -3.23
N LEU A 69 0.00 14.85 -4.11
CA LEU A 69 -0.29 14.99 -5.53
C LEU A 69 -1.51 14.13 -5.84
N ALA A 70 -2.55 14.76 -6.35
CA ALA A 70 -3.73 14.07 -6.87
C ALA A 70 -3.84 14.30 -8.38
N LYS A 71 -4.26 13.29 -9.12
CA LYS A 71 -4.52 13.32 -10.57
C LYS A 71 -5.82 12.58 -10.87
N GLY A 72 -6.43 12.87 -12.02
CA GLY A 72 -7.67 12.24 -12.49
C GLY A 72 -8.94 12.72 -11.78
N LEU A 73 -8.84 13.26 -10.57
CA LEU A 73 -9.99 13.86 -9.86
C LEU A 73 -10.66 14.97 -10.68
N PRO A 74 -11.99 15.17 -10.53
CA PRO A 74 -12.68 16.32 -11.09
C PRO A 74 -12.09 17.65 -10.62
N VAL A 75 -12.25 18.69 -11.43
CA VAL A 75 -11.87 20.05 -11.04
C VAL A 75 -12.74 20.48 -9.87
N GLY A 76 -12.12 20.91 -8.78
CA GLY A 76 -12.84 21.19 -7.54
C GLY A 76 -11.93 21.55 -6.38
N SER A 77 -12.56 21.80 -5.23
CA SER A 77 -11.87 22.00 -3.95
C SER A 77 -12.03 20.75 -3.10
N TYR A 78 -10.92 20.26 -2.56
CA TYR A 78 -10.83 19.02 -1.81
C TYR A 78 -10.20 19.29 -0.45
N SER A 79 -10.56 18.49 0.55
CA SER A 79 -9.85 18.38 1.81
C SER A 79 -8.88 17.20 1.80
N LEU A 80 -7.80 17.36 2.54
CA LEU A 80 -7.02 16.24 3.05
C LEU A 80 -7.44 16.05 4.50
N ASP A 81 -7.97 14.87 4.80
CA ASP A 81 -8.42 14.49 6.12
C ASP A 81 -7.44 13.50 6.74
N LEU A 82 -7.19 13.63 8.04
CA LEU A 82 -6.45 12.68 8.85
C LEU A 82 -7.38 12.16 9.94
N GLU A 83 -7.63 10.85 9.95
CA GLU A 83 -8.61 10.23 10.85
C GLU A 83 -9.98 10.93 10.85
N GLY A 84 -10.43 11.33 9.65
CA GLY A 84 -11.70 12.04 9.44
C GLY A 84 -11.69 13.53 9.81
N THR A 85 -10.55 14.09 10.27
CA THR A 85 -10.41 15.53 10.54
C THR A 85 -9.70 16.22 9.39
N SER A 86 -10.34 17.22 8.76
CA SER A 86 -9.71 18.03 7.71
C SER A 86 -8.49 18.79 8.24
N VAL A 87 -7.30 18.45 7.75
CA VAL A 87 -6.02 19.07 8.12
C VAL A 87 -5.51 20.09 7.10
N ALA A 88 -5.99 20.02 5.85
CA ALA A 88 -5.64 20.95 4.79
C ALA A 88 -6.69 20.93 3.67
N THR A 89 -6.70 21.98 2.87
CA THR A 89 -7.52 22.06 1.64
C THR A 89 -6.61 22.30 0.43
N PHE A 90 -6.99 21.79 -0.73
CA PHE A 90 -6.31 22.04 -1.99
C PHE A 90 -7.31 22.07 -3.15
N ASN A 91 -6.88 22.62 -4.29
CA ASN A 91 -7.70 22.65 -5.50
C ASN A 91 -7.12 21.70 -6.53
N VAL A 92 -8.01 20.98 -7.21
CA VAL A 92 -7.73 20.25 -8.43
C VAL A 92 -8.10 21.14 -9.61
N VAL A 93 -7.19 21.28 -10.57
CA VAL A 93 -7.36 22.13 -11.74
C VAL A 93 -7.12 21.34 -13.02
N HIS A 94 -7.68 21.82 -14.13
CA HIS A 94 -7.38 21.26 -15.44
C HIS A 94 -5.90 21.47 -15.77
N ASN A 95 -5.25 20.39 -16.19
CA ASN A 95 -3.90 20.42 -16.71
C ASN A 95 -3.78 19.34 -17.79
N PRO A 96 -3.84 19.71 -19.08
CA PRO A 96 -3.83 18.75 -20.17
C PRO A 96 -2.50 18.00 -20.30
N ARG A 97 -1.43 18.47 -19.62
CA ARG A 97 -0.14 17.77 -19.55
C ARG A 97 -0.03 16.80 -18.38
N ALA A 98 -1.00 16.80 -17.46
CA ALA A 98 -1.03 15.82 -16.39
C ALA A 98 -1.79 14.59 -16.88
N LYS A 99 -1.25 13.40 -16.59
CA LYS A 99 -2.00 12.14 -16.71
C LYS A 99 -3.37 12.29 -16.03
N GLY A 100 -4.45 11.94 -16.73
CA GLY A 100 -5.84 12.14 -16.28
C GLY A 100 -6.41 13.56 -16.50
N GLY A 101 -5.70 14.45 -17.21
CA GLY A 101 -6.19 15.77 -17.60
C GLY A 101 -6.35 16.79 -16.45
N THR A 102 -6.13 16.38 -15.20
CA THR A 102 -6.27 17.21 -14.01
C THR A 102 -5.11 17.01 -13.03
N ILE A 103 -4.87 18.03 -12.20
CA ILE A 103 -3.84 17.96 -11.17
C ILE A 103 -4.24 18.77 -9.93
N GLY A 104 -4.12 18.14 -8.76
CA GLY A 104 -4.18 18.78 -7.46
C GLY A 104 -2.83 18.65 -6.76
N LYS A 105 -2.32 19.76 -6.20
CA LYS A 105 -1.05 19.76 -5.46
C LYS A 105 -1.24 20.45 -4.11
N LEU A 106 -0.86 19.76 -3.06
CA LEU A 106 -0.71 20.31 -1.72
C LEU A 106 0.75 20.17 -1.30
N ASN A 107 1.37 21.28 -0.90
CA ASN A 107 2.74 21.27 -0.37
C ASN A 107 2.75 22.02 0.95
N LEU A 108 2.97 21.28 2.04
CA LEU A 108 3.09 21.82 3.38
C LEU A 108 4.56 21.71 3.79
N SER A 109 5.22 22.86 3.92
CA SER A 109 6.59 22.94 4.46
C SER A 109 6.56 23.85 5.67
N GLN A 110 6.68 23.26 6.86
CA GLN A 110 6.58 23.99 8.12
C GLN A 110 7.77 23.64 9.01
N ARG A 111 8.09 24.52 9.97
CA ARG A 111 9.12 24.20 10.98
C ARG A 111 8.70 22.93 11.72
N ALA A 112 9.64 22.07 12.06
CA ALA A 112 9.35 20.87 12.84
C ALA A 112 8.60 21.27 14.13
N GLY A 113 7.49 20.59 14.42
CA GLY A 113 6.57 20.93 15.52
C GLY A 113 5.53 22.03 15.21
N THR A 114 5.51 22.60 14.00
CA THR A 114 4.44 23.49 13.53
C THR A 114 3.56 22.89 12.43
N LEU A 115 3.98 21.76 11.86
CA LEU A 115 3.05 20.90 11.11
C LEU A 115 1.98 20.45 12.11
N SER A 116 0.73 20.83 11.84
CA SER A 116 -0.40 20.57 12.74
C SER A 116 -0.75 19.09 12.85
N PHE A 117 -0.12 18.23 12.05
CA PHE A 117 -0.33 16.80 12.02
C PHE A 117 0.95 16.03 11.68
N ASP A 118 1.01 14.76 12.05
CA ASP A 118 2.00 13.79 11.60
C ASP A 118 1.24 12.70 10.83
N PRO A 119 1.53 12.43 9.55
CA PRO A 119 0.76 11.46 8.77
C PRO A 119 1.09 10.01 9.13
N ARG A 120 2.20 9.73 9.82
CA ARG A 120 2.71 8.37 10.03
C ARG A 120 1.79 7.53 10.91
N GLY A 121 1.48 6.31 10.46
CA GLY A 121 0.61 5.38 11.17
C GLY A 121 -0.86 5.82 11.20
N HIS A 122 -1.26 6.73 10.31
CA HIS A 122 -2.61 7.28 10.28
C HIS A 122 -3.28 7.06 8.93
N ASN A 123 -4.60 6.99 8.97
CA ASN A 123 -5.43 7.01 7.76
C ASN A 123 -5.57 8.44 7.25
N LEU A 124 -5.21 8.62 5.98
CA LEU A 124 -5.43 9.85 5.22
C LEU A 124 -6.47 9.63 4.13
N GLN A 125 -7.32 10.63 3.95
CA GLN A 125 -8.33 10.64 2.90
C GLN A 125 -8.29 11.94 2.12
N VAL A 126 -8.54 11.86 0.81
CA VAL A 126 -8.86 13.02 -0.01
C VAL A 126 -10.36 13.03 -0.21
N SER A 127 -11.01 14.08 0.26
CA SER A 127 -12.47 14.15 0.27
C SER A 127 -12.98 15.43 -0.38
N GLN A 128 -14.20 15.36 -0.91
CA GLN A 128 -14.98 16.52 -1.34
C GLN A 128 -16.40 16.34 -0.85
N ASP A 129 -16.96 17.38 -0.22
CA ASP A 129 -18.33 17.39 0.31
C ASP A 129 -18.66 16.19 1.21
N GLY A 130 -17.67 15.74 2.00
CA GLY A 130 -17.80 14.59 2.91
C GLY A 130 -17.65 13.21 2.27
N SER A 131 -17.45 13.13 0.95
CA SER A 131 -17.21 11.88 0.23
C SER A 131 -15.71 11.69 -0.02
N ALA A 132 -15.15 10.56 0.40
CA ALA A 132 -13.74 10.23 0.21
C ALA A 132 -13.50 9.61 -1.18
N PHE A 133 -12.62 10.22 -1.97
CA PHE A 133 -12.22 9.76 -3.31
C PHE A 133 -10.96 8.89 -3.28
N LEU A 134 -10.03 9.21 -2.38
CA LEU A 134 -8.79 8.48 -2.20
C LEU A 134 -8.58 8.19 -0.72
N THR A 135 -7.99 7.04 -0.40
CA THR A 135 -7.66 6.64 0.96
C THR A 135 -6.26 6.02 1.02
N ALA A 136 -5.57 6.19 2.15
CA ALA A 136 -4.31 5.52 2.43
C ALA A 136 -4.07 5.40 3.94
N HIS A 137 -3.68 4.21 4.39
CA HIS A 137 -3.01 4.05 5.68
C HIS A 137 -1.53 4.37 5.49
N PHE A 138 -1.08 5.54 5.94
CA PHE A 138 0.28 5.98 5.68
C PHE A 138 1.25 5.30 6.64
N PRO A 139 2.35 4.71 6.13
CA PRO A 139 3.21 3.85 6.93
C PRO A 139 3.93 4.62 8.05
N MET A 140 4.19 3.93 9.15
CA MET A 140 4.89 4.48 10.31
C MET A 140 6.37 4.75 10.01
N THR A 141 6.96 3.92 9.16
CA THR A 141 8.39 3.96 8.83
C THR A 141 8.65 3.86 7.32
N LEU A 142 9.86 4.25 6.89
CA LEU A 142 10.30 3.99 5.51
C LEU A 142 10.37 2.49 5.23
N SER A 143 10.82 1.70 6.21
CA SER A 143 10.97 0.24 6.05
C SER A 143 9.63 -0.40 5.70
N GLU A 144 8.57 -0.01 6.41
CA GLU A 144 7.20 -0.46 6.14
C GLU A 144 6.70 0.03 4.77
N ALA A 145 7.05 1.24 4.35
CA ALA A 145 6.67 1.77 3.03
C ALA A 145 7.33 1.01 1.86
N MET A 146 8.52 0.45 2.11
CA MET A 146 9.33 -0.28 1.13
C MET A 146 9.22 -1.79 1.27
N GLU A 147 8.44 -2.27 2.25
CA GLU A 147 8.26 -3.69 2.48
C GLU A 147 7.59 -4.31 1.25
N ASN A 148 8.17 -5.41 0.77
CA ASN A 148 7.55 -6.22 -0.27
C ASN A 148 6.73 -7.30 0.42
N VAL A 149 5.42 -7.09 0.44
CA VAL A 149 4.46 -8.05 1.00
C VAL A 149 3.87 -8.83 -0.15
N VAL A 150 4.03 -10.14 -0.12
CA VAL A 150 3.36 -11.09 -1.02
C VAL A 150 2.57 -12.05 -0.15
N ILE A 151 1.28 -12.18 -0.41
CA ILE A 151 0.38 -13.10 0.26
C ILE A 151 -0.33 -13.88 -0.83
N GLU A 152 -0.27 -15.19 -0.74
CA GLU A 152 -0.89 -16.12 -1.68
C GLU A 152 -1.77 -17.08 -0.88
N ALA A 153 -2.90 -17.48 -1.47
CA ALA A 153 -3.80 -18.45 -0.89
C ALA A 153 -4.50 -19.24 -1.99
N GLU A 154 -4.46 -20.56 -1.86
CA GLU A 154 -5.32 -21.46 -2.63
C GLU A 154 -6.77 -21.28 -2.19
N LEU A 155 -7.70 -21.30 -3.15
CA LEU A 155 -9.14 -21.25 -2.89
C LEU A 155 -9.67 -22.66 -2.62
N ASP A 156 -10.40 -22.83 -1.53
CA ASP A 156 -11.03 -24.10 -1.18
C ASP A 156 -12.19 -24.41 -2.14
N ASN A 157 -12.25 -25.65 -2.62
CA ASN A 157 -13.36 -26.14 -3.45
C ASN A 157 -14.40 -26.87 -2.57
N PRO A 158 -15.62 -26.31 -2.36
CA PRO A 158 -16.69 -26.94 -1.59
C PRO A 158 -17.36 -28.14 -2.30
N GLY A 159 -16.94 -28.46 -3.52
CA GLY A 159 -17.41 -29.62 -4.29
C GLY A 159 -18.57 -29.33 -5.25
N VAL A 160 -18.91 -28.07 -5.49
CA VAL A 160 -19.97 -27.67 -6.45
C VAL A 160 -19.56 -28.01 -7.89
N ILE A 161 -18.28 -27.81 -8.20
CA ILE A 161 -17.68 -28.21 -9.47
C ILE A 161 -16.48 -29.09 -9.14
N ALA A 162 -16.56 -30.36 -9.54
CA ALA A 162 -15.47 -31.30 -9.31
C ALA A 162 -14.21 -30.87 -10.08
N GLY A 163 -13.09 -30.72 -9.35
CA GLY A 163 -11.80 -30.36 -9.94
C GLY A 163 -11.58 -28.87 -10.19
N ALA A 164 -12.55 -28.01 -9.85
CA ALA A 164 -12.33 -26.57 -9.84
C ALA A 164 -11.22 -26.20 -8.86
N ASP A 165 -10.35 -25.29 -9.29
CA ASP A 165 -9.20 -24.81 -8.55
C ASP A 165 -9.07 -23.30 -8.73
N GLY A 166 -8.32 -22.66 -7.85
CA GLY A 166 -8.05 -21.24 -7.97
C GLY A 166 -7.08 -20.73 -6.91
N GLU A 167 -6.46 -19.61 -7.23
CA GLU A 167 -5.48 -18.95 -6.37
C GLU A 167 -5.83 -17.47 -6.26
N ALA A 168 -5.65 -16.92 -5.06
CA ALA A 168 -5.70 -15.49 -4.83
C ALA A 168 -4.33 -14.99 -4.40
N LYS A 169 -3.91 -13.85 -4.95
CA LYS A 169 -2.60 -13.26 -4.71
C LYS A 169 -2.70 -11.77 -4.43
N PHE A 170 -2.12 -11.34 -3.32
CA PHE A 170 -1.97 -9.94 -2.96
C PHE A 170 -0.49 -9.56 -2.92
N VAL A 171 -0.14 -8.48 -3.62
CA VAL A 171 1.21 -7.93 -3.63
C VAL A 171 1.16 -6.47 -3.24
N SER A 172 1.93 -6.06 -2.24
CA SER A 172 2.15 -4.67 -1.90
C SER A 172 3.64 -4.36 -1.92
N LYS A 173 4.03 -3.42 -2.77
CA LYS A 173 5.43 -3.00 -2.95
C LYS A 173 5.50 -1.52 -3.30
N ASP A 174 6.41 -0.80 -2.66
CA ASP A 174 6.65 0.64 -2.91
C ASP A 174 5.35 1.49 -2.85
N GLY A 175 4.49 1.12 -1.89
CA GLY A 175 3.18 1.73 -1.68
C GLY A 175 2.16 1.54 -2.80
N ARG A 176 2.39 0.65 -3.77
CA ARG A 176 1.39 0.19 -4.74
C ARG A 176 0.95 -1.22 -4.34
N SER A 177 -0.35 -1.47 -4.36
CA SER A 177 -0.94 -2.77 -4.06
C SER A 177 -1.66 -3.31 -5.28
N ARG A 178 -1.58 -4.63 -5.46
CA ARG A 178 -2.29 -5.40 -6.48
C ARG A 178 -2.94 -6.61 -5.84
N PHE A 179 -4.11 -6.98 -6.34
CA PHE A 179 -4.81 -8.20 -5.98
C PHE A 179 -5.22 -8.91 -7.25
N GLN A 180 -5.02 -10.22 -7.30
CA GLN A 180 -5.32 -11.06 -8.46
C GLN A 180 -6.02 -12.31 -7.98
N VAL A 181 -6.97 -12.78 -8.78
CA VAL A 181 -7.62 -14.07 -8.61
C VAL A 181 -7.60 -14.79 -9.93
N ASP A 182 -7.02 -15.98 -9.90
CA ASP A 182 -6.95 -16.91 -11.02
C ASP A 182 -7.82 -18.12 -10.70
N VAL A 183 -8.55 -18.62 -11.70
CA VAL A 183 -9.42 -19.78 -11.57
C VAL A 183 -9.19 -20.73 -12.74
N GLU A 184 -9.22 -22.02 -12.44
CA GLU A 184 -8.99 -23.08 -13.42
C GLU A 184 -10.02 -24.20 -13.29
N ASN A 185 -10.16 -24.99 -14.36
CA ASN A 185 -11.06 -26.14 -14.44
C ASN A 185 -12.54 -25.78 -14.15
N LEU A 186 -12.93 -24.54 -14.42
CA LEU A 186 -14.31 -24.08 -14.36
C LEU A 186 -14.97 -24.23 -15.73
N PRO A 187 -16.27 -24.60 -15.81
CA PRO A 187 -17.02 -24.49 -17.06
C PRO A 187 -17.05 -23.03 -17.53
N ALA A 188 -16.93 -22.83 -18.85
CA ALA A 188 -17.11 -21.55 -19.52
C ALA A 188 -18.44 -20.90 -19.10
N ASP A 189 -18.35 -19.86 -18.29
CA ASP A 189 -19.47 -19.08 -17.76
C ASP A 189 -18.92 -17.76 -17.19
N THR A 190 -19.81 -16.89 -16.73
CA THR A 190 -19.45 -15.73 -15.92
C THR A 190 -19.61 -16.05 -14.44
N TYR A 191 -18.58 -15.73 -13.68
CA TYR A 191 -18.55 -15.85 -12.22
C TYR A 191 -18.39 -14.45 -11.63
N SER A 192 -18.88 -14.22 -10.41
CA SER A 192 -18.59 -13.01 -9.65
C SER A 192 -17.48 -13.28 -8.64
N LEU A 193 -16.61 -12.29 -8.46
CA LEU A 193 -15.69 -12.23 -7.34
C LEU A 193 -16.33 -11.42 -6.22
N ASP A 194 -16.58 -12.08 -5.10
CA ASP A 194 -17.21 -11.50 -3.92
C ASP A 194 -16.18 -11.39 -2.79
N ILE A 195 -16.09 -10.22 -2.17
CA ILE A 195 -15.22 -9.95 -1.01
C ILE A 195 -16.10 -9.53 0.15
N ASP A 196 -16.14 -10.35 1.21
CA ASP A 196 -16.97 -10.15 2.40
C ASP A 196 -18.45 -9.86 2.07
N GLY A 197 -18.99 -10.61 1.09
CA GLY A 197 -20.37 -10.48 0.61
C GLY A 197 -20.66 -9.29 -0.31
N THR A 198 -19.63 -8.56 -0.74
CA THR A 198 -19.75 -7.49 -1.74
C THR A 198 -19.14 -7.93 -3.06
N VAL A 199 -19.93 -7.94 -4.14
CA VAL A 199 -19.46 -8.21 -5.51
C VAL A 199 -18.49 -7.11 -5.93
N GLN A 200 -17.25 -7.49 -6.25
CA GLN A 200 -16.21 -6.56 -6.71
C GLN A 200 -16.07 -6.54 -8.23
N ALA A 201 -16.17 -7.71 -8.87
CA ALA A 201 -15.99 -7.84 -10.33
C ALA A 201 -16.64 -9.11 -10.88
N SER A 202 -16.66 -9.22 -12.21
CA SER A 202 -17.01 -10.44 -12.93
C SER A 202 -15.76 -11.07 -13.53
N ILE A 203 -15.62 -12.38 -13.36
CA ILE A 203 -14.60 -13.23 -13.97
C ILE A 203 -15.26 -13.96 -15.13
N VAL A 204 -14.71 -13.82 -16.33
CA VAL A 204 -15.17 -14.58 -17.50
C VAL A 204 -14.24 -15.77 -17.65
N VAL A 205 -14.80 -16.97 -17.53
CA VAL A 205 -14.08 -18.21 -17.77
C VAL A 205 -14.27 -18.63 -19.22
N ASP A 206 -13.18 -18.96 -19.90
CA ASP A 206 -13.18 -19.31 -21.31
C ASP A 206 -13.46 -20.80 -21.57
N GLU A 207 -13.32 -21.25 -22.82
CA GLU A 207 -13.53 -22.65 -23.20
C GLU A 207 -12.43 -23.61 -22.72
N SER A 208 -11.25 -23.11 -22.31
CA SER A 208 -10.20 -23.92 -21.68
C SER A 208 -10.53 -24.19 -20.20
N GLY A 209 -11.40 -23.36 -19.63
CA GLY A 209 -11.82 -23.42 -18.24
C GLY A 209 -10.98 -22.55 -17.31
N GLU A 210 -10.23 -21.61 -17.89
CA GLU A 210 -9.40 -20.64 -17.20
C GLU A 210 -10.10 -19.28 -17.14
N GLY A 211 -9.85 -18.53 -16.06
CA GLY A 211 -10.33 -17.16 -15.91
C GLY A 211 -9.45 -16.39 -14.94
N GLU A 212 -9.33 -15.09 -15.16
CA GLU A 212 -8.48 -14.23 -14.36
C GLU A 212 -9.13 -12.86 -14.15
N ILE A 213 -8.86 -12.27 -12.98
CA ILE A 213 -9.16 -10.86 -12.71
C ILE A 213 -8.03 -10.20 -11.93
N ARG A 214 -7.68 -8.97 -12.33
CA ARG A 214 -6.63 -8.18 -11.69
C ARG A 214 -7.17 -6.84 -11.19
N PHE A 215 -6.75 -6.48 -9.98
CA PHE A 215 -7.00 -5.20 -9.36
C PHE A 215 -5.68 -4.51 -9.03
N ASP A 216 -5.65 -3.19 -9.18
CA ASP A 216 -4.50 -2.37 -8.85
C ASP A 216 -4.93 -1.11 -8.11
N SER A 217 -4.19 -0.72 -7.09
CA SER A 217 -4.37 0.57 -6.39
C SER A 217 -4.12 1.78 -7.30
N GLN A 218 -3.39 1.59 -8.40
CA GLN A 218 -3.10 2.57 -9.44
C GLN A 218 -3.15 1.92 -10.84
N PRO A 219 -4.33 1.58 -11.35
CA PRO A 219 -4.45 1.12 -12.73
C PRO A 219 -3.99 2.23 -13.67
N PRO A 220 -3.54 1.88 -14.88
CA PRO A 220 -3.34 2.85 -15.95
C PRO A 220 -4.56 3.78 -16.07
N LEU A 221 -4.33 5.04 -16.38
CA LEU A 221 -5.42 5.93 -16.76
C LEU A 221 -5.77 5.61 -18.20
N LEU A 222 -7.06 5.49 -18.50
CA LEU A 222 -7.53 5.38 -19.87
C LEU A 222 -6.96 6.58 -20.66
N ASN A 223 -6.24 6.31 -21.76
CA ASN A 223 -5.37 7.23 -22.53
C ASN A 223 -3.91 7.41 -22.04
N ASP A 224 -3.34 6.41 -21.36
CA ASP A 224 -1.89 6.28 -21.15
C ASP A 224 -1.17 5.85 -22.45
N ASP A 225 -1.30 6.63 -23.54
CA ASP A 225 -0.35 6.51 -24.65
C ASP A 225 1.03 6.90 -24.08
N ASP A 226 1.95 5.94 -24.06
CA ASP A 226 3.28 6.04 -23.45
C ASP A 226 4.13 7.18 -24.03
N ASP A 227 4.07 8.33 -23.39
CA ASP A 227 5.09 9.39 -23.47
C ASP A 227 5.71 9.60 -22.07
N ASP A 228 6.31 8.55 -21.48
CA ASP A 228 7.35 8.73 -20.44
C ASP A 228 8.65 9.18 -21.11
N GLN A 229 8.61 10.34 -21.78
CA GLN A 229 9.81 11.09 -22.15
C GLN A 229 10.40 11.63 -20.86
N GLY A 230 11.31 10.84 -20.28
CA GLY A 230 12.13 11.22 -19.15
C GLY A 230 12.72 12.61 -19.35
N GLU A 231 12.62 13.44 -18.31
CA GLU A 231 13.33 14.72 -18.20
C GLU A 231 14.85 14.49 -18.15
N ASN A 232 15.47 14.13 -19.28
CA ASN A 232 16.93 14.05 -19.41
C ASN A 232 17.39 14.88 -20.61
N ASP A 233 17.61 16.17 -20.36
CA ASP A 233 18.46 17.04 -21.16
C ASP A 233 19.93 16.57 -21.04
N GLN A 234 20.37 15.71 -21.97
CA GLN A 234 21.72 15.71 -22.57
C GLN A 234 21.91 14.52 -23.52
N GLY A 235 22.04 14.83 -24.81
CA GLY A 235 23.16 14.39 -25.65
C GLY A 235 23.34 12.90 -25.96
N GLU A 236 23.03 12.59 -27.21
CA GLU A 236 23.75 11.67 -28.12
C GLU A 236 23.40 10.16 -28.13
N ASN A 237 23.20 9.73 -29.38
CA ASN A 237 23.10 8.38 -29.94
C ASN A 237 21.79 7.61 -29.76
N ALA A 238 20.95 7.81 -30.79
CA ALA A 238 19.91 6.89 -31.21
C ALA A 238 20.52 5.55 -31.63
N GLU A 239 20.22 4.51 -30.84
CA GLU A 239 20.02 3.17 -31.39
C GLU A 239 18.54 2.85 -31.19
N ALA A 240 17.85 2.74 -32.33
CA ALA A 240 16.44 2.45 -32.40
C ALA A 240 16.26 0.94 -32.26
N ASP A 241 16.14 0.48 -31.02
CA ASP A 241 15.57 -0.83 -30.73
C ASP A 241 14.05 -0.70 -30.85
N ASN A 242 13.58 -0.96 -32.07
CA ASN A 242 12.19 -1.20 -32.39
C ASN A 242 11.80 -2.57 -31.84
N ASP A 243 11.65 -2.68 -30.52
CA ASP A 243 10.85 -3.73 -29.92
C ASP A 243 9.39 -3.28 -30.03
N SER A 244 8.79 -3.70 -31.14
CA SER A 244 7.35 -3.79 -31.28
C SER A 244 6.86 -4.86 -30.30
N ASP A 245 6.81 -4.51 -29.02
CA ASP A 245 6.25 -5.37 -28.00
C ASP A 245 4.74 -5.39 -28.18
N SER A 246 4.27 -6.61 -28.43
CA SER A 246 2.95 -7.14 -28.13
C SER A 246 1.82 -6.12 -28.03
N SER A 247 0.88 -6.21 -28.97
CA SER A 247 -0.50 -5.79 -28.70
C SER A 247 -1.03 -6.58 -27.50
N GLU A 248 -0.70 -6.14 -26.30
CA GLU A 248 -1.35 -6.53 -25.06
C GLU A 248 -2.81 -6.15 -25.28
N MET A 249 -3.66 -7.17 -25.44
CA MET A 249 -5.09 -6.95 -25.17
C MET A 249 -5.10 -6.33 -23.79
N GLU A 250 -5.48 -5.05 -23.66
CA GLU A 250 -5.50 -4.32 -22.39
C GLU A 250 -6.22 -5.21 -21.38
N GLU A 251 -5.44 -5.93 -20.59
CA GLU A 251 -5.95 -6.78 -19.53
C GLU A 251 -6.73 -5.81 -18.65
N MET A 252 -8.02 -6.09 -18.43
CA MET A 252 -8.86 -5.16 -17.69
C MET A 252 -8.40 -5.13 -16.22
N VAL A 253 -7.47 -4.23 -15.91
CA VAL A 253 -7.00 -3.98 -14.55
C VAL A 253 -7.98 -3.04 -13.88
N LEU A 254 -8.73 -3.57 -12.91
CA LEU A 254 -9.71 -2.82 -12.15
C LEU A 254 -9.06 -2.02 -11.02
N PRO A 255 -9.69 -0.93 -10.54
CA PRO A 255 -9.25 -0.25 -9.34
C PRO A 255 -9.40 -1.15 -8.10
N LEU A 256 -8.33 -1.31 -7.33
CA LEU A 256 -8.35 -1.96 -6.02
C LEU A 256 -8.93 -0.99 -4.99
N THR A 257 -10.22 -1.15 -4.70
CA THR A 257 -11.00 -0.31 -3.76
C THR A 257 -11.21 -0.94 -2.39
N PHE A 258 -10.66 -2.14 -2.17
CA PHE A 258 -10.82 -2.94 -0.97
C PHE A 258 -9.47 -3.50 -0.50
N ASP A 259 -9.41 -3.96 0.75
CA ASP A 259 -8.28 -4.72 1.30
C ASP A 259 -8.70 -6.18 1.43
N PRO A 260 -8.12 -7.13 0.66
CA PRO A 260 -8.53 -8.53 0.71
C PRO A 260 -8.10 -9.24 2.01
N ARG A 261 -7.14 -8.69 2.76
CA ARG A 261 -6.52 -9.38 3.91
C ARG A 261 -7.51 -9.60 5.05
N GLY A 262 -7.61 -10.84 5.51
CA GLY A 262 -8.51 -11.26 6.58
C GLY A 262 -9.99 -11.28 6.18
N THR A 263 -10.30 -11.11 4.89
CA THR A 263 -11.68 -11.13 4.38
C THR A 263 -12.00 -12.48 3.74
N LEU A 264 -13.28 -12.81 3.66
CA LEU A 264 -13.75 -13.97 2.90
C LEU A 264 -13.77 -13.61 1.41
N VAL A 265 -12.98 -14.33 0.61
CA VAL A 265 -12.95 -14.24 -0.86
C VAL A 265 -13.77 -15.40 -1.40
N GLN A 266 -14.70 -15.12 -2.31
CA GLN A 266 -15.55 -16.15 -2.93
C GLN A 266 -15.64 -15.95 -4.44
N VAL A 267 -15.59 -17.05 -5.17
CA VAL A 267 -15.95 -17.10 -6.59
C VAL A 267 -17.32 -17.73 -6.69
N VAL A 268 -18.30 -16.96 -7.16
CA VAL A 268 -19.72 -17.34 -7.18
C VAL A 268 -20.18 -17.45 -8.62
N ARG A 269 -20.83 -18.54 -9.00
CA ARG A 269 -21.37 -18.67 -10.36
C ARG A 269 -22.55 -17.73 -10.54
N ALA A 270 -22.52 -16.85 -11.55
CA ALA A 270 -23.54 -15.83 -11.73
C ALA A 270 -24.93 -16.40 -12.11
N SER A 271 -24.97 -17.59 -12.73
CA SER A 271 -26.20 -18.20 -13.24
C SER A 271 -27.11 -18.79 -12.15
N ASP A 272 -26.55 -19.28 -11.04
CA ASP A 272 -27.30 -19.92 -9.95
C ASP A 272 -26.95 -19.41 -8.54
N GLY A 273 -25.93 -18.57 -8.40
CA GLY A 273 -25.46 -18.04 -7.13
C GLY A 273 -24.71 -19.04 -6.26
N ALA A 274 -24.26 -20.17 -6.82
CA ALA A 274 -23.50 -21.16 -6.06
C ALA A 274 -22.06 -20.68 -5.83
N VAL A 275 -21.58 -20.77 -4.58
CA VAL A 275 -20.17 -20.58 -4.24
C VAL A 275 -19.38 -21.76 -4.78
N VAL A 276 -18.46 -21.50 -5.70
CA VAL A 276 -17.68 -22.53 -6.38
C VAL A 276 -16.28 -22.67 -5.81
N LEU A 277 -15.71 -21.57 -5.33
CA LEU A 277 -14.43 -21.52 -4.64
C LEU A 277 -14.52 -20.48 -3.51
N ASP A 278 -13.90 -20.72 -2.36
CA ASP A 278 -13.80 -19.73 -1.28
C ASP A 278 -12.54 -19.84 -0.44
N VAL A 279 -12.12 -18.75 0.21
CA VAL A 279 -11.05 -18.78 1.22
C VAL A 279 -11.18 -17.59 2.16
N VAL A 280 -10.79 -17.76 3.42
CA VAL A 280 -10.48 -16.61 4.28
C VAL A 280 -9.06 -16.16 3.97
N PHE A 281 -8.92 -15.05 3.26
CA PHE A 281 -7.63 -14.62 2.74
C PHE A 281 -6.67 -14.24 3.89
N PRO A 282 -5.40 -14.69 3.86
CA PRO A 282 -4.49 -14.47 4.98
C PRO A 282 -4.20 -12.99 5.25
N THR A 283 -3.90 -12.65 6.51
CA THR A 283 -3.50 -11.29 6.90
C THR A 283 -2.00 -11.03 6.74
N GLN A 284 -1.21 -12.09 6.59
CA GLN A 284 0.26 -12.06 6.52
C GLN A 284 0.75 -13.09 5.50
N PRO A 285 1.97 -12.94 4.96
CA PRO A 285 2.59 -13.96 4.13
C PRO A 285 2.58 -15.31 4.85
N THR A 286 2.15 -16.35 4.15
CA THR A 286 2.35 -17.74 4.58
C THR A 286 3.83 -18.03 4.46
N GLY A 287 4.54 -17.94 5.58
CA GLY A 287 5.99 -18.17 5.61
C GLY A 287 6.31 -19.64 5.38
N GLU A 288 6.67 -20.02 4.15
CA GLU A 288 7.45 -21.23 3.92
C GLU A 288 8.94 -20.93 4.16
N ASN A 289 9.27 -20.49 5.37
CA ASN A 289 10.63 -20.69 5.88
C ASN A 289 10.67 -22.12 6.42
N GLY A 290 10.93 -23.07 5.53
CA GLY A 290 11.36 -24.40 5.91
C GLY A 290 12.63 -24.28 6.75
N GLU A 291 12.48 -24.31 8.07
CA GLU A 291 13.56 -24.67 8.96
C GLU A 291 13.92 -26.13 8.66
N GLU A 292 14.82 -26.34 7.70
CA GLU A 292 15.63 -27.57 7.68
C GLU A 292 16.49 -27.55 8.95
N ASN A 293 15.92 -28.04 10.04
CA ASN A 293 16.68 -28.56 11.16
C ASN A 293 17.40 -29.81 10.66
N GLY A 294 18.53 -29.60 9.98
CA GLY A 294 19.53 -30.62 9.72
C GLY A 294 20.08 -31.07 11.06
N GLU A 295 19.49 -32.13 11.62
CA GLU A 295 20.12 -32.93 12.65
C GLU A 295 21.35 -33.60 12.03
N ASP A 296 22.51 -32.96 12.16
CA ASP A 296 23.81 -33.62 12.01
C ASP A 296 23.90 -34.68 13.12
N GLN A 297 23.51 -35.92 12.78
CA GLN A 297 23.85 -37.10 13.56
C GLN A 297 25.31 -37.43 13.24
N ASP A 298 26.19 -37.05 14.16
CA ASP A 298 27.57 -37.54 14.23
C ASP A 298 27.54 -39.06 14.43
N ASP A 299 27.74 -39.82 13.34
CA ASP A 299 28.13 -41.23 13.39
C ASP A 299 29.65 -41.31 13.66
N ASP A 300 30.01 -41.42 14.94
CA ASP A 300 31.32 -41.92 15.37
C ASP A 300 31.27 -43.46 15.41
N ASP A 301 31.95 -44.14 14.47
CA ASP A 301 32.43 -45.53 14.60
C ASP A 301 33.78 -45.72 13.87
#